data_AF-A8HTP0-F1
#
_entry.id   AF-A8HTP0-F1
#
_cell.length_a   1.000
_cell.length_b   1.000
_cell.length_c   1.000
_cell.angle_alpha   90.00
_cell.angle_beta   90.00
_cell.angle_gamma   90.00
#
_symmetry.space_group_name_H-M   'P 1'
#
loop_
_entity.id
_entity.type
_entity.pdbx_description
1 polymer ?
#
loop_
_entity_poly.entity_id
_entity_poly.type
_entity_poly.pdbx_seq_one_letter_code
_entity_poly.pdbx_strand_id
1 'polypeptide(L)'
;MCPQSGDHPMRAIDIVRRVAPKARPEYLAAFEAGEAQLEAASVTTPLRLANLLAQVLHETGGLTIVRESGAYSAPRILAIFGRGVHSAAVTPAEAERLAGDGPALFERVYGLGNPRMAAQLGNTQPGDGWKYRGNGLLQTTGRGQHREMGQRAGVGDLFERTPELVTAAELALKPALAEWTRGGCNTLADKGDIRQITRIINGGYNGLPDRQEWLDRIWSQIGTGALWRAAGADDATADLQESLNALGYSLTVDGRQGPATTAAIRDFQSRNGLKADGIAGPVTLAALAARLAPAKSPKAA
;
A
#
# COMPACT_ATOMS: atom_id res chain seq x y z
N MET A 1 -25.17 -13.53 36.10
CA MET A 1 -24.44 -12.29 35.81
C MET A 1 -23.71 -12.49 34.49
N CYS A 2 -24.18 -11.87 33.42
CA CYS A 2 -23.41 -11.81 32.17
C CYS A 2 -22.20 -10.90 32.40
N PRO A 3 -20.99 -11.27 31.97
CA PRO A 3 -19.87 -10.35 32.01
C PRO A 3 -20.21 -9.13 31.15
N GLN A 4 -20.05 -7.95 31.73
CA GLN A 4 -20.22 -6.68 31.04
C GLN A 4 -19.21 -6.56 29.91
N SER A 5 -19.70 -6.09 28.77
CA SER A 5 -18.99 -5.65 27.58
C SER A 5 -17.68 -4.94 27.90
N GLY A 6 -16.57 -5.65 27.71
CA GLY A 6 -15.24 -5.07 27.71
C GLY A 6 -15.11 -4.10 26.54
N ASP A 7 -14.46 -2.97 26.81
CA ASP A 7 -13.90 -1.99 25.89
C ASP A 7 -13.84 -2.48 24.42
N HIS A 8 -14.83 -2.13 23.60
CA HIS A 8 -14.81 -2.49 22.19
C HIS A 8 -13.67 -1.70 21.52
N PRO A 9 -12.64 -2.33 20.96
CA PRO A 9 -11.68 -1.63 20.12
C PRO A 9 -12.45 -0.93 19.00
N MET A 10 -12.06 0.31 18.69
CA MET A 10 -12.73 1.15 17.69
C MET A 10 -12.94 0.35 16.39
N ARG A 11 -14.19 0.26 15.93
CA ARG A 11 -14.56 -0.47 14.70
C ARG A 11 -13.82 0.12 13.50
N ALA A 12 -13.59 -0.71 12.47
CA ALA A 12 -12.88 -0.27 11.27
C ALA A 12 -13.57 0.93 10.60
N ILE A 13 -14.91 0.92 10.58
CA ILE A 13 -15.70 2.02 10.03
C ILE A 13 -15.51 3.35 10.77
N ASP A 14 -15.38 3.32 12.10
CA ASP A 14 -15.23 4.53 12.91
C ASP A 14 -13.88 5.20 12.63
N ILE A 15 -12.84 4.40 12.44
CA ILE A 15 -11.50 4.86 12.02
C ILE A 15 -11.59 5.50 10.64
N VAL A 16 -12.16 4.78 9.68
CA VAL A 16 -12.29 5.22 8.28
C VAL A 16 -13.03 6.55 8.20
N ARG A 17 -14.15 6.72 8.93
CA ARG A 17 -14.89 7.99 8.95
C ARG A 17 -14.05 9.18 9.43
N ARG A 18 -13.13 8.96 10.38
CA ARG A 18 -12.26 10.02 10.92
C ARG A 18 -11.09 10.36 9.99
N VAL A 19 -10.44 9.34 9.44
CA VAL A 19 -9.22 9.54 8.63
C VAL A 19 -9.51 9.77 7.15
N ALA A 20 -10.65 9.30 6.64
CA ALA A 20 -11.08 9.44 5.26
C ALA A 20 -12.49 10.03 5.17
N PRO A 21 -12.70 11.32 5.56
CA PRO A 21 -14.02 11.94 5.59
C PRO A 21 -14.67 12.10 4.21
N LYS A 22 -13.89 11.91 3.12
CA LYS A 22 -14.36 11.94 1.73
C LYS A 22 -14.55 10.54 1.15
N ALA A 23 -14.46 9.50 1.97
CA ALA A 23 -14.64 8.12 1.54
C ALA A 23 -16.02 7.94 0.88
N ARG A 24 -16.03 7.19 -0.22
CA ARG A 24 -17.26 6.95 -0.98
C ARG A 24 -18.24 6.08 -0.17
N PRO A 25 -19.56 6.31 -0.30
CA PRO A 25 -20.58 5.58 0.47
C PRO A 25 -20.49 4.05 0.37
N GLU A 26 -20.14 3.52 -0.80
CA GLU A 26 -19.96 2.08 -1.04
C GLU A 26 -18.85 1.46 -0.19
N TYR A 27 -17.73 2.19 0.00
CA TYR A 27 -16.65 1.72 0.87
C TYR A 27 -17.01 1.87 2.35
N LEU A 28 -17.71 2.95 2.72
CA LEU A 28 -18.24 3.09 4.08
C LEU A 28 -19.20 1.94 4.41
N ALA A 29 -20.09 1.58 3.47
CA ALA A 29 -20.98 0.43 3.62
C ALA A 29 -20.20 -0.88 3.75
N ALA A 30 -19.12 -1.06 2.98
CA ALA A 30 -18.27 -2.23 3.08
C ALA A 30 -17.61 -2.38 4.47
N PHE A 31 -17.05 -1.30 5.02
CA PHE A 31 -16.48 -1.33 6.37
C PHE A 31 -17.55 -1.47 7.47
N GLU A 32 -18.74 -0.89 7.27
CA GLU A 32 -19.85 -1.03 8.21
C GLU A 32 -20.31 -2.50 8.30
N ALA A 33 -20.42 -3.21 7.17
CA ALA A 33 -20.81 -4.62 7.11
C ALA A 33 -19.63 -5.60 7.30
N GLY A 34 -18.41 -5.09 7.38
CA GLY A 34 -17.17 -5.84 7.16
C GLY A 34 -16.51 -6.47 8.38
N GLU A 35 -17.01 -6.19 9.59
CA GLU A 35 -16.35 -6.62 10.84
C GLU A 35 -16.15 -8.15 10.91
N ALA A 36 -17.19 -8.93 10.58
CA ALA A 36 -17.07 -10.39 10.55
C ALA A 36 -16.03 -10.89 9.55
N GLN A 37 -15.79 -10.16 8.46
CA GLN A 37 -14.78 -10.51 7.46
C GLN A 37 -13.37 -10.21 7.98
N LEU A 38 -13.18 -9.09 8.69
CA LEU A 38 -11.92 -8.74 9.37
C LEU A 38 -11.58 -9.77 10.45
N GLU A 39 -12.56 -10.17 11.26
CA GLU A 39 -12.42 -11.22 12.27
C GLU A 39 -12.02 -12.57 11.65
N ALA A 40 -12.72 -13.00 10.59
CA ALA A 40 -12.39 -14.23 9.88
C ALA A 40 -10.97 -14.23 9.29
N ALA A 41 -10.47 -13.06 8.88
CA ALA A 41 -9.09 -12.88 8.42
C ALA A 41 -8.07 -12.66 9.56
N SER A 42 -8.50 -12.76 10.83
CA SER A 42 -7.68 -12.49 12.01
C SER A 42 -7.07 -11.08 12.05
N VAL A 43 -7.72 -10.08 11.42
CA VAL A 43 -7.34 -8.67 11.48
C VAL A 43 -8.02 -8.04 12.71
N THR A 44 -7.64 -8.52 13.89
CA THR A 44 -8.34 -8.25 15.15
C THR A 44 -7.53 -7.40 16.14
N THR A 45 -6.25 -7.14 15.84
CA THR A 45 -5.42 -6.24 16.66
C THR A 45 -5.40 -4.83 16.08
N PRO A 46 -5.25 -3.77 16.90
CA PRO A 46 -5.15 -2.41 16.41
C PRO A 46 -4.05 -2.23 15.35
N LEU A 47 -2.91 -2.92 15.51
CA LEU A 47 -1.78 -2.79 14.59
C LEU A 47 -2.02 -3.50 13.26
N ARG A 48 -2.67 -4.67 13.26
CA ARG A 48 -3.11 -5.35 12.02
C ARG A 48 -4.12 -4.50 11.27
N LEU A 49 -5.12 -3.96 11.98
CA LEU A 49 -6.14 -3.09 11.39
C LEU A 49 -5.52 -1.81 10.83
N ALA A 50 -4.64 -1.14 11.57
CA ALA A 50 -3.98 0.08 11.12
C ALA A 50 -3.13 -0.16 9.86
N ASN A 51 -2.35 -1.24 9.82
CA ASN A 51 -1.55 -1.56 8.64
C ASN A 51 -2.40 -1.94 7.43
N LEU A 52 -3.47 -2.73 7.61
CA LEU A 52 -4.41 -3.04 6.52
C LEU A 52 -5.03 -1.76 5.95
N LEU A 53 -5.58 -0.91 6.82
CA LEU A 53 -6.22 0.34 6.42
C LEU A 53 -5.22 1.29 5.75
N ALA A 54 -3.97 1.33 6.19
CA ALA A 54 -2.93 2.15 5.57
C ALA A 54 -2.66 1.75 4.12
N GLN A 55 -2.61 0.44 3.83
CA GLN A 55 -2.49 -0.06 2.46
C GLN A 55 -3.72 0.32 1.64
N VAL A 56 -4.92 0.04 2.17
CA VAL A 56 -6.19 0.31 1.47
C VAL A 56 -6.38 1.79 1.16
N LEU A 57 -6.10 2.68 2.13
CA LEU A 57 -6.25 4.12 1.95
C LEU A 57 -5.27 4.66 0.91
N HIS A 58 -4.05 4.13 0.86
CA HIS A 58 -3.10 4.46 -0.19
C HIS A 58 -3.63 4.05 -1.57
N GLU A 59 -4.02 2.79 -1.75
CA GLU A 59 -4.46 2.24 -3.04
C GLU A 59 -5.70 2.94 -3.61
N THR A 60 -6.53 3.51 -2.74
CA THR A 60 -7.82 4.09 -3.12
C THR A 60 -7.86 5.62 -3.07
N GLY A 61 -6.72 6.27 -2.81
CA GLY A 61 -6.65 7.73 -2.63
C GLY A 61 -7.57 8.20 -1.49
N GLY A 62 -7.47 7.55 -0.33
CA GLY A 62 -8.35 7.79 0.82
C GLY A 62 -9.80 7.36 0.58
N LEU A 63 -10.00 6.22 -0.10
CA LEU A 63 -11.32 5.65 -0.43
C LEU A 63 -12.18 6.54 -1.35
N THR A 64 -11.54 7.39 -2.15
CA THR A 64 -12.21 8.25 -3.15
C THR A 64 -12.24 7.61 -4.54
N ILE A 65 -11.39 6.62 -4.78
CA ILE A 65 -11.23 5.94 -6.08
C ILE A 65 -11.71 4.50 -5.94
N VAL A 66 -12.75 4.15 -6.70
CA VAL A 66 -13.30 2.79 -6.75
C VAL A 66 -12.73 1.99 -7.91
N ARG A 67 -12.42 2.69 -9.01
CA ARG A 67 -12.05 2.11 -10.28
C ARG A 67 -11.26 3.09 -11.11
N GLU A 68 -10.37 2.58 -11.94
CA GLU A 68 -9.69 3.37 -12.96
C GLU A 68 -10.72 4.05 -13.89
N SER A 69 -10.59 5.38 -14.04
CA SER A 69 -11.52 6.17 -14.83
C SER A 69 -11.32 5.99 -16.34
N GLY A 70 -10.07 6.03 -16.80
CA GLY A 70 -9.72 6.04 -18.22
C GLY A 70 -9.95 7.38 -18.93
N ALA A 71 -10.57 8.37 -18.27
CA ALA A 71 -10.74 9.71 -18.80
C ALA A 71 -9.45 10.54 -18.64
N TYR A 72 -8.40 10.15 -19.36
CA TYR A 72 -7.10 10.84 -19.33
C TYR A 72 -6.93 11.75 -20.55
N SER A 73 -6.25 12.88 -20.34
CA SER A 73 -5.76 13.71 -21.44
C SER A 73 -4.56 13.06 -22.13
N ALA A 74 -4.28 13.41 -23.38
CA ALA A 74 -3.13 12.87 -24.12
C ALA A 74 -1.79 13.06 -23.37
N PRO A 75 -1.48 14.23 -22.76
CA PRO A 75 -0.27 14.37 -21.95
C PRO A 75 -0.22 13.41 -20.76
N ARG A 76 -1.36 13.18 -20.09
CA ARG A 76 -1.43 12.25 -18.97
C ARG A 76 -1.27 10.80 -19.42
N ILE A 77 -1.83 10.42 -20.57
CA ILE A 77 -1.64 9.11 -21.18
C ILE A 77 -0.15 8.86 -21.44
N LEU A 78 0.57 9.83 -22.04
CA LEU A 78 2.01 9.68 -22.30
C LEU A 78 2.82 9.57 -21.01
N ALA A 79 2.45 10.34 -19.98
CA ALA A 79 3.15 10.31 -18.70
C ALA A 79 3.02 8.97 -17.96
N ILE A 80 1.96 8.19 -18.20
CA ILE A 80 1.73 6.90 -17.53
C ILE A 80 2.06 5.72 -18.46
N PHE A 81 1.59 5.79 -19.71
CA PHE A 81 1.59 4.66 -20.65
C PHE A 81 2.54 4.84 -21.85
N GLY A 82 3.28 5.94 -21.88
CA GLY A 82 4.17 6.30 -22.98
C GLY A 82 5.36 5.35 -23.16
N ARG A 83 6.01 5.46 -24.32
CA ARG A 83 7.25 4.73 -24.64
C ARG A 83 8.34 5.03 -23.61
N GLY A 84 8.97 3.97 -23.09
CA GLY A 84 9.99 4.07 -22.05
C GLY A 84 9.43 4.19 -20.62
N VAL A 85 8.10 4.32 -20.48
CA VAL A 85 7.42 4.39 -19.17
C VAL A 85 6.64 3.11 -18.89
N HIS A 86 5.90 2.60 -19.87
CA HIS A 86 5.06 1.42 -19.73
C HIS A 86 5.20 0.47 -20.93
N SER A 87 4.85 -0.81 -20.72
CA SER A 87 4.91 -1.85 -21.76
C SER A 87 4.01 -1.56 -22.96
N ALA A 88 2.92 -0.83 -22.75
CA ALA A 88 2.02 -0.40 -23.83
C ALA A 88 2.72 0.53 -24.84
N ALA A 89 3.76 1.26 -24.41
CA ALA A 89 4.59 2.13 -25.22
C ALA A 89 3.81 3.07 -26.14
N VAL A 90 2.75 3.70 -25.59
CA VAL A 90 1.84 4.59 -26.32
C VAL A 90 2.62 5.75 -26.94
N THR A 91 2.38 6.00 -28.23
CA THR A 91 2.97 7.12 -28.98
C THR A 91 2.15 8.39 -28.82
N PRO A 92 2.72 9.59 -29.06
CA PRO A 92 1.96 10.85 -29.03
C PRO A 92 0.71 10.82 -29.92
N ALA A 93 0.83 10.29 -31.13
CA ALA A 93 -0.31 10.18 -32.05
C ALA A 93 -1.40 9.23 -31.54
N GLU A 94 -1.03 8.11 -30.90
CA GLU A 94 -2.02 7.25 -30.23
C GLU A 94 -2.66 7.96 -29.03
N ALA A 95 -1.88 8.67 -28.21
CA ALA A 95 -2.38 9.36 -27.03
C ALA A 95 -3.44 10.41 -27.38
N GLU A 96 -3.27 11.16 -28.47
CA GLU A 96 -4.29 12.10 -28.96
C GLU A 96 -5.59 11.40 -29.35
N ARG A 97 -5.52 10.23 -30.00
CA ARG A 97 -6.71 9.46 -30.38
C ARG A 97 -7.42 8.81 -29.19
N LEU A 98 -6.66 8.42 -28.18
CA LEU A 98 -7.17 7.69 -27.01
C LEU A 98 -7.62 8.64 -25.89
N ALA A 99 -7.33 9.94 -25.99
CA ALA A 99 -7.67 10.91 -24.96
C ALA A 99 -9.19 10.95 -24.72
N GLY A 100 -9.60 10.76 -23.46
CA GLY A 100 -11.01 10.70 -23.06
C GLY A 100 -11.74 9.39 -23.40
N ASP A 101 -11.18 8.52 -24.23
CA ASP A 101 -11.77 7.21 -24.59
C ASP A 101 -11.18 6.10 -23.72
N GLY A 102 -11.71 5.97 -22.50
CA GLY A 102 -11.31 4.95 -21.53
C GLY A 102 -11.36 3.52 -22.10
N PRO A 103 -12.47 3.08 -22.72
CA PRO A 103 -12.55 1.76 -23.33
C PRO A 103 -11.44 1.48 -24.35
N ALA A 104 -11.22 2.38 -25.31
CA ALA A 104 -10.17 2.19 -26.32
C ALA A 104 -8.77 2.22 -25.68
N LEU A 105 -8.54 3.13 -24.73
CA LEU A 105 -7.26 3.24 -24.03
C LEU A 105 -6.93 1.95 -23.28
N PHE A 106 -7.85 1.43 -22.48
CA PHE A 106 -7.57 0.24 -21.68
C PHE A 106 -7.55 -1.04 -22.52
N GLU A 107 -8.26 -1.10 -23.65
CA GLU A 107 -8.06 -2.17 -24.61
C GLU A 107 -6.66 -2.13 -25.24
N ARG A 108 -6.12 -0.92 -25.48
CA ARG A 108 -4.76 -0.73 -25.97
C ARG A 108 -3.69 -1.04 -24.92
N VAL A 109 -3.97 -0.82 -23.63
CA VAL A 109 -2.98 -0.94 -22.54
C VAL A 109 -3.01 -2.32 -21.87
N TYR A 110 -4.20 -2.83 -21.52
CA TYR A 110 -4.42 -4.08 -20.81
C TYR A 110 -5.09 -5.17 -21.65
N GLY A 111 -5.78 -4.79 -22.73
CA GLY A 111 -6.45 -5.70 -23.65
C GLY A 111 -5.55 -6.18 -24.79
N LEU A 112 -6.16 -6.68 -25.85
CA LEU A 112 -5.47 -7.35 -26.97
C LEU A 112 -4.54 -6.40 -27.74
N GLY A 113 -4.67 -5.08 -27.56
CA GLY A 113 -3.74 -4.09 -28.10
C GLY A 113 -2.35 -4.10 -27.43
N ASN A 114 -2.18 -4.85 -26.33
CA ASN A 114 -0.89 -5.13 -25.70
C ASN A 114 -0.80 -6.64 -25.35
N PRO A 115 -0.46 -7.52 -26.31
CA PRO A 115 -0.58 -8.97 -26.14
C PRO A 115 0.19 -9.54 -24.95
N ARG A 116 1.38 -8.97 -24.64
CA ARG A 116 2.17 -9.39 -23.48
C ARG A 116 1.45 -9.09 -22.17
N MET A 117 0.91 -7.89 -22.04
CA MET A 117 0.16 -7.49 -20.83
C MET A 117 -1.17 -8.24 -20.75
N ALA A 118 -1.89 -8.41 -21.86
CA ALA A 118 -3.13 -9.19 -21.91
C ALA A 118 -2.92 -10.61 -21.40
N ALA A 119 -1.88 -11.30 -21.88
CA ALA A 119 -1.52 -12.63 -21.44
C ALA A 119 -1.19 -12.68 -19.93
N GLN A 120 -0.42 -11.71 -19.43
CA GLN A 120 -0.10 -11.61 -18.00
C GLN A 120 -1.34 -11.40 -17.13
N LEU A 121 -2.30 -10.59 -17.59
CA LEU A 121 -3.54 -10.27 -16.88
C LEU A 121 -4.65 -11.33 -17.08
N GLY A 122 -4.40 -12.33 -17.93
CA GLY A 122 -5.40 -13.33 -18.33
C GLY A 122 -6.56 -12.74 -19.14
N ASN A 123 -6.37 -11.58 -19.77
CA ASN A 123 -7.34 -10.94 -20.66
C ASN A 123 -7.27 -11.62 -22.03
N THR A 124 -8.38 -12.23 -22.46
CA THR A 124 -8.41 -13.08 -23.66
C THR A 124 -9.49 -12.67 -24.65
N GLN A 125 -10.38 -11.76 -24.27
CA GLN A 125 -11.50 -11.31 -25.10
C GLN A 125 -11.39 -9.81 -25.41
N PRO A 126 -11.84 -9.36 -26.59
CA PRO A 126 -11.97 -7.94 -26.88
C PRO A 126 -12.81 -7.23 -25.80
N GLY A 127 -12.31 -6.10 -25.31
CA GLY A 127 -12.96 -5.31 -24.27
C GLY A 127 -12.58 -5.72 -22.85
N ASP A 128 -11.83 -6.81 -22.65
CA ASP A 128 -11.35 -7.24 -21.33
C ASP A 128 -10.48 -6.17 -20.68
N GLY A 129 -9.70 -5.43 -21.47
CA GLY A 129 -8.85 -4.36 -20.95
C GLY A 129 -9.66 -3.33 -20.16
N TRP A 130 -10.81 -2.91 -20.70
CA TRP A 130 -11.74 -2.01 -20.01
C TRP A 130 -12.54 -2.73 -18.92
N LYS A 131 -13.10 -3.90 -19.24
CA LYS A 131 -14.02 -4.63 -18.35
C LYS A 131 -13.36 -5.03 -17.03
N TYR A 132 -12.07 -5.37 -17.06
CA TYR A 132 -11.30 -5.82 -15.89
C TYR A 132 -10.19 -4.85 -15.47
N ARG A 133 -10.29 -3.57 -15.85
CA ARG A 133 -9.39 -2.52 -15.33
C ARG A 133 -9.46 -2.42 -13.80
N GLY A 134 -8.40 -1.89 -13.21
CA GLY A 134 -8.15 -1.82 -11.77
C GLY A 134 -9.33 -1.28 -10.97
N ASN A 135 -9.76 -2.06 -9.98
CA ASN A 135 -10.86 -1.72 -9.08
C ASN A 135 -10.66 -2.29 -7.67
N GLY A 136 -11.50 -1.84 -6.73
CA GLY A 136 -11.51 -2.38 -5.37
C GLY A 136 -10.39 -1.84 -4.49
N LEU A 137 -10.36 -2.33 -3.25
CA LEU A 137 -9.55 -1.76 -2.17
C LEU A 137 -8.05 -1.96 -2.34
N LEU A 138 -7.61 -2.97 -3.10
CA LEU A 138 -6.19 -3.22 -3.44
C LEU A 138 -5.97 -3.43 -4.95
N GLN A 139 -6.73 -2.72 -5.80
CA GLN A 139 -6.53 -2.67 -7.26
C GLN A 139 -6.50 -4.03 -7.99
N THR A 140 -7.59 -4.79 -7.94
CA THR A 140 -7.74 -6.02 -8.74
C THR A 140 -7.81 -5.68 -10.24
N THR A 141 -6.85 -6.17 -11.03
CA THR A 141 -6.73 -5.84 -12.47
C THR A 141 -6.56 -7.10 -13.32
N GLY A 142 -7.34 -7.22 -14.40
CA GLY A 142 -7.30 -8.34 -15.33
C GLY A 142 -8.31 -9.44 -15.02
N ARG A 143 -8.81 -10.11 -16.06
CA ARG A 143 -9.76 -11.22 -15.96
C ARG A 143 -9.20 -12.37 -15.13
N GLY A 144 -7.93 -12.70 -15.33
CA GLY A 144 -7.23 -13.76 -14.58
C GLY A 144 -7.21 -13.46 -13.09
N GLN A 145 -6.89 -12.22 -12.70
CA GLN A 145 -6.90 -11.82 -11.29
C GLN A 145 -8.31 -11.81 -10.70
N HIS A 146 -9.33 -11.37 -11.44
CA HIS A 146 -10.70 -11.44 -10.94
C HIS A 146 -11.16 -12.89 -10.69
N ARG A 147 -10.79 -13.83 -11.58
CA ARG A 147 -11.02 -15.26 -11.37
C ARG A 147 -10.31 -15.76 -10.12
N GLU A 148 -9.02 -15.47 -9.98
CA GLU A 148 -8.20 -15.89 -8.84
C GLU A 148 -8.75 -15.32 -7.51
N MET A 149 -9.12 -14.04 -7.49
CA MET A 149 -9.73 -13.40 -6.33
C MET A 149 -11.06 -14.03 -5.98
N GLY A 150 -11.88 -14.39 -6.97
CA GLY A 150 -13.17 -15.04 -6.73
C GLY A 150 -13.00 -16.38 -6.01
N GLN A 151 -12.03 -17.18 -6.45
CA GLN A 151 -11.70 -18.45 -5.80
C GLN A 151 -11.17 -18.24 -4.38
N ARG A 152 -10.21 -17.32 -4.18
CA ARG A 152 -9.62 -17.03 -2.87
C ARG A 152 -10.61 -16.44 -1.87
N ALA A 153 -11.53 -15.60 -2.34
CA ALA A 153 -12.57 -14.98 -1.53
C ALA A 153 -13.76 -15.93 -1.22
N GLY A 154 -13.73 -17.17 -1.72
CA GLY A 154 -14.81 -18.13 -1.54
C GLY A 154 -16.10 -17.75 -2.28
N VAL A 155 -16.00 -17.02 -3.39
CA VAL A 155 -17.13 -16.61 -4.24
C VAL A 155 -17.08 -17.21 -5.65
N GLY A 156 -16.19 -18.18 -5.87
CA GLY A 156 -16.08 -18.94 -7.12
C GLY A 156 -15.74 -18.05 -8.32
N ASP A 157 -16.53 -18.14 -9.38
CA ASP A 157 -16.33 -17.37 -10.62
C ASP A 157 -17.03 -16.00 -10.63
N LEU A 158 -17.63 -15.59 -9.50
CA LEU A 158 -18.49 -14.41 -9.42
C LEU A 158 -17.78 -13.13 -9.88
N PHE A 159 -16.54 -12.90 -9.43
CA PHE A 159 -15.77 -11.73 -9.85
C PHE A 159 -15.28 -11.80 -11.29
N GLU A 160 -15.07 -12.99 -11.85
CA GLU A 160 -14.77 -13.11 -13.28
C GLU A 160 -16.01 -12.77 -14.11
N ARG A 161 -17.18 -13.30 -13.75
CA ARG A 161 -18.43 -13.06 -14.48
C ARG A 161 -18.88 -11.60 -14.36
N THR A 162 -18.76 -11.05 -13.16
CA THR A 162 -19.34 -9.76 -12.75
C THR A 162 -18.29 -8.93 -11.97
N PRO A 163 -17.25 -8.39 -12.65
CA PRO A 163 -16.10 -7.77 -12.00
C PRO A 163 -16.40 -6.53 -11.17
N GLU A 164 -17.50 -5.82 -11.43
CA GLU A 164 -17.99 -4.71 -10.62
C GLU A 164 -18.34 -5.11 -9.17
N LEU A 165 -18.62 -6.39 -8.91
CA LEU A 165 -18.92 -6.89 -7.57
C LEU A 165 -17.70 -6.90 -6.63
N VAL A 166 -16.49 -6.73 -7.16
CA VAL A 166 -15.26 -6.49 -6.36
C VAL A 166 -15.40 -5.22 -5.50
N THR A 167 -16.35 -4.33 -5.81
CA THR A 167 -16.60 -3.08 -5.08
C THR A 167 -17.96 -3.03 -4.38
N ALA A 168 -18.76 -4.11 -4.48
CA ALA A 168 -20.03 -4.21 -3.74
C ALA A 168 -19.76 -4.30 -2.23
N ALA A 169 -20.57 -3.63 -1.41
CA ALA A 169 -20.30 -3.48 0.02
C ALA A 169 -20.03 -4.81 0.73
N GLU A 170 -20.82 -5.84 0.43
CA GLU A 170 -20.75 -7.17 1.05
C GLU A 170 -19.50 -7.97 0.63
N LEU A 171 -18.84 -7.54 -0.44
CA LEU A 171 -17.76 -8.28 -1.08
C LEU A 171 -16.44 -7.50 -1.13
N ALA A 172 -16.46 -6.18 -0.98
CA ALA A 172 -15.33 -5.31 -1.31
C ALA A 172 -14.08 -5.55 -0.45
N LEU A 173 -14.25 -6.01 0.80
CA LEU A 173 -13.14 -6.38 1.67
C LEU A 173 -12.53 -7.73 1.30
N LYS A 174 -13.31 -8.67 0.73
CA LYS A 174 -12.84 -10.05 0.53
C LYS A 174 -11.58 -10.16 -0.33
N PRO A 175 -11.46 -9.47 -1.49
CA PRO A 175 -10.23 -9.49 -2.28
C PRO A 175 -9.02 -8.95 -1.50
N ALA A 176 -9.21 -7.84 -0.79
CA ALA A 176 -8.14 -7.23 -0.01
C ALA A 176 -7.67 -8.15 1.13
N LEU A 177 -8.61 -8.77 1.84
CA LEU A 177 -8.33 -9.71 2.92
C LEU A 177 -7.72 -11.03 2.40
N ALA A 178 -8.10 -11.48 1.21
CA ALA A 178 -7.49 -12.64 0.57
C ALA A 178 -6.00 -12.39 0.25
N GLU A 179 -5.67 -11.25 -0.35
CA GLU A 179 -4.28 -10.87 -0.61
C GLU A 179 -3.49 -10.64 0.69
N TRP A 180 -4.09 -9.95 1.65
CA TRP A 180 -3.50 -9.73 2.98
C TRP A 180 -3.13 -11.05 3.67
N THR A 181 -4.07 -11.99 3.69
CA THR A 181 -3.91 -13.32 4.32
C THR A 181 -2.85 -14.14 3.58
N ARG A 182 -2.92 -14.20 2.25
CA ARG A 182 -1.93 -14.90 1.41
C ARG A 182 -0.51 -14.36 1.63
N GLY A 183 -0.39 -13.06 1.82
CA GLY A 183 0.88 -12.38 2.09
C GLY A 183 1.46 -12.64 3.47
N GLY A 184 0.74 -13.29 4.39
CA GLY A 184 1.16 -13.40 5.79
C GLY A 184 1.24 -12.03 6.48
N CYS A 185 0.46 -11.05 6.01
CA CYS A 185 0.58 -9.66 6.43
C CYS A 185 0.20 -9.45 7.90
N ASN A 186 -0.57 -10.35 8.53
CA ASN A 186 -0.82 -10.32 9.97
C ASN A 186 0.49 -10.43 10.77
N THR A 187 1.37 -11.38 10.45
CA THR A 187 2.65 -11.56 11.15
C THR A 187 3.58 -10.37 10.93
N LEU A 188 3.56 -9.78 9.75
CA LEU A 188 4.35 -8.58 9.45
C LEU A 188 3.78 -7.35 10.15
N ALA A 189 2.46 -7.23 10.22
CA ALA A 189 1.80 -6.13 10.89
C ALA A 189 2.02 -6.22 12.40
N ASP A 190 1.97 -7.42 12.98
CA ASP A 190 2.37 -7.63 14.38
C ASP A 190 3.80 -7.13 14.58
N LYS A 191 4.69 -7.40 13.63
CA LYS A 191 6.06 -6.87 13.59
C LYS A 191 6.18 -5.42 13.10
N GLY A 192 5.10 -4.65 12.95
CA GLY A 192 5.13 -3.26 12.48
C GLY A 192 5.84 -3.05 11.14
N ASP A 193 6.00 -4.11 10.34
CA ASP A 193 6.82 -4.11 9.13
C ASP A 193 5.98 -3.71 7.91
N ILE A 194 5.52 -2.45 7.94
CA ILE A 194 4.77 -1.86 6.83
C ILE A 194 5.55 -1.89 5.51
N ARG A 195 6.88 -1.93 5.58
CA ARG A 195 7.75 -1.99 4.40
C ARG A 195 7.61 -3.32 3.68
N GLN A 196 7.69 -4.45 4.40
CA GLN A 196 7.49 -5.76 3.80
C GLN A 196 6.04 -5.99 3.38
N ILE A 197 5.07 -5.49 4.15
CA ILE A 197 3.65 -5.50 3.74
C ILE A 197 3.49 -4.76 2.40
N THR A 198 4.06 -3.56 2.29
CA THR A 198 4.00 -2.76 1.05
C THR A 198 4.62 -3.49 -0.13
N ARG A 199 5.79 -4.13 0.08
CA ARG A 199 6.42 -4.94 -0.98
C ARG A 199 5.53 -6.09 -1.44
N ILE A 200 4.83 -6.75 -0.53
CA ILE A 200 3.94 -7.87 -0.84
C ILE A 200 2.69 -7.41 -1.60
N ILE A 201 2.06 -6.33 -1.14
CA ILE A 201 0.82 -5.80 -1.73
C ILE A 201 1.10 -5.15 -3.09
N ASN A 202 2.14 -4.33 -3.20
CA ASN A 202 2.41 -3.52 -4.40
C ASN A 202 3.49 -4.14 -5.33
N GLY A 203 4.13 -5.24 -4.93
CA GLY A 203 5.26 -5.83 -5.67
C GLY A 203 6.56 -5.02 -5.60
N GLY A 204 6.60 -3.97 -4.77
CA GLY A 204 7.71 -3.04 -4.61
C GLY A 204 7.39 -1.97 -3.56
N TYR A 205 8.26 -0.97 -3.39
CA TYR A 205 8.11 0.04 -2.33
C TYR A 205 7.46 1.35 -2.79
N ASN A 206 6.87 1.38 -3.98
CA ASN A 206 6.17 2.57 -4.48
C ASN A 206 5.01 2.91 -3.54
N GLY A 207 4.92 4.18 -3.16
CA GLY A 207 3.89 4.65 -2.23
C GLY A 207 4.18 4.40 -0.74
N LEU A 208 5.30 3.76 -0.37
CA LEU A 208 5.64 3.49 1.04
C LEU A 208 5.57 4.73 1.95
N PRO A 209 6.08 5.93 1.56
CA PRO A 209 5.95 7.12 2.40
C PRO A 209 4.49 7.51 2.71
N ASP A 210 3.60 7.45 1.72
CA ASP A 210 2.18 7.77 1.90
C ASP A 210 1.46 6.71 2.74
N ARG A 211 1.79 5.43 2.54
CA ARG A 211 1.29 4.33 3.41
C ARG A 211 1.72 4.53 4.86
N GLN A 212 2.95 5.01 5.11
CA GLN A 212 3.41 5.34 6.46
C GLN A 212 2.61 6.51 7.04
N GLU A 213 2.36 7.56 6.27
CA GLU A 213 1.54 8.71 6.72
C GLU A 213 0.11 8.28 7.07
N TRP A 214 -0.49 7.36 6.30
CA TRP A 214 -1.77 6.77 6.65
C TRP A 214 -1.71 5.95 7.93
N LEU A 215 -0.69 5.11 8.08
CA LEU A 215 -0.48 4.32 9.29
C LEU A 215 -0.37 5.23 10.52
N ASP A 216 0.44 6.28 10.45
CA ASP A 216 0.63 7.24 11.55
C ASP A 216 -0.68 7.94 11.91
N ARG A 217 -1.44 8.37 10.90
CA ARG A 217 -2.75 9.03 11.08
C ARG A 217 -3.79 8.10 11.71
N ILE A 218 -3.83 6.84 11.30
CA ILE A 218 -4.74 5.84 11.90
C ILE A 218 -4.31 5.53 13.32
N TRP A 219 -3.02 5.30 13.53
CA TRP A 219 -2.46 4.97 14.83
C TRP A 219 -2.72 6.07 15.85
N SER A 220 -2.74 7.35 15.44
CA SER A 220 -3.11 8.46 16.33
C SER A 220 -4.56 8.39 16.86
N GLN A 221 -5.43 7.58 16.24
CA GLN A 221 -6.86 7.45 16.61
C GLN A 221 -7.12 6.23 17.50
N ILE A 222 -6.37 5.16 17.30
CA ILE A 222 -6.64 3.84 17.91
C ILE A 222 -5.47 3.27 18.71
N GLY A 223 -4.28 3.82 18.52
CA GLY A 223 -3.12 3.47 19.31
C GLY A 223 -3.29 4.04 20.71
N THR A 224 -3.15 3.19 21.72
CA THR A 224 -2.80 3.68 23.06
C THR A 224 -1.31 4.03 23.02
N GLY A 225 -0.88 5.08 23.73
CA GLY A 225 0.49 5.62 23.67
C GLY A 225 1.63 4.66 24.03
N ALA A 226 1.32 3.39 24.29
CA ALA A 226 2.23 2.28 24.41
C ALA A 226 1.90 1.22 23.34
N LEU A 227 2.94 0.74 22.65
CA LEU A 227 2.95 -0.42 21.73
C LEU A 227 2.93 -0.13 20.22
N TRP A 228 3.82 0.76 19.77
CA TRP A 228 4.63 0.48 18.57
C TRP A 228 5.65 -0.65 18.81
N ARG A 229 5.74 -1.13 20.07
CA ARG A 229 6.62 -2.20 20.54
C ARG A 229 6.31 -3.61 20.04
N ALA A 230 5.28 -3.80 19.20
CA ALA A 230 5.02 -5.11 18.62
C ALA A 230 5.93 -5.40 17.42
N ALA A 231 6.56 -4.36 16.82
CA ALA A 231 7.63 -4.59 15.87
C ALA A 231 8.71 -5.46 16.48
N GLY A 232 9.02 -6.60 15.85
CA GLY A 232 10.10 -7.45 16.34
C GLY A 232 11.35 -6.60 16.34
N ALA A 233 11.95 -6.39 17.52
CA ALA A 233 13.22 -5.69 17.59
C ALA A 233 14.22 -6.46 16.74
N ASP A 234 14.90 -5.78 15.82
CA ASP A 234 16.00 -6.36 15.07
C ASP A 234 17.30 -5.59 15.34
N ASP A 235 18.40 -6.33 15.41
CA ASP A 235 19.71 -5.78 15.78
C ASP A 235 20.15 -4.69 14.80
N ALA A 236 19.82 -4.82 13.51
CA ALA A 236 20.20 -3.82 12.51
C ALA A 236 19.48 -2.48 12.72
N THR A 237 18.21 -2.51 13.15
CA THR A 237 17.48 -1.30 13.53
C THR A 237 17.97 -0.72 14.85
N ALA A 238 18.35 -1.55 15.82
CA ALA A 238 18.95 -1.08 17.06
C ALA A 238 20.30 -0.38 16.78
N ASP A 239 21.17 -1.01 16.00
CA ASP A 239 22.46 -0.45 15.55
C ASP A 239 22.26 0.87 14.79
N LEU A 240 21.22 0.96 13.97
CA LEU A 240 20.83 2.18 13.27
C LEU A 240 20.40 3.28 14.24
N GLN A 241 19.57 2.96 15.23
CA GLN A 241 19.13 3.91 16.25
C GLN A 241 20.32 4.41 17.08
N GLU A 242 21.23 3.52 17.46
CA GLU A 242 22.50 3.87 18.13
C GLU A 242 23.36 4.78 17.26
N SER A 243 23.53 4.43 15.98
CA SER A 243 24.28 5.21 15.00
C SER A 243 23.72 6.62 14.82
N LEU A 244 22.39 6.75 14.77
CA LEU A 244 21.73 8.06 14.71
C LEU A 244 21.92 8.81 16.04
N ASN A 245 21.72 8.17 17.20
CA ASN A 245 21.95 8.83 18.49
C ASN A 245 23.39 9.34 18.65
N ALA A 246 24.38 8.59 18.18
CA ALA A 246 25.78 9.01 18.15
C ALA A 246 26.01 10.25 17.26
N LEU A 247 25.13 10.53 16.30
CA LEU A 247 25.13 11.73 15.46
C LEU A 247 24.23 12.85 15.99
N GLY A 248 23.72 12.74 17.23
CA GLY A 248 22.97 13.79 17.92
C GLY A 248 21.45 13.69 17.83
N TYR A 249 20.90 12.57 17.34
CA TYR A 249 19.47 12.29 17.47
C TYR A 249 19.13 11.81 18.90
N SER A 250 17.85 11.84 19.27
CA SER A 250 17.36 11.43 20.59
C SER A 250 16.28 10.35 20.47
N LEU A 251 16.68 9.20 19.93
CA LEU A 251 15.83 8.04 19.71
C LEU A 251 15.93 7.08 20.91
N THR A 252 14.82 6.42 21.22
CA THR A 252 14.88 5.20 22.04
C THR A 252 15.51 4.09 21.19
N VAL A 253 16.55 3.43 21.69
CA VAL A 253 17.13 2.23 21.07
C VAL A 253 16.31 1.03 21.50
N ASP A 254 15.38 0.62 20.66
CA ASP A 254 14.49 -0.50 20.96
C ASP A 254 14.35 -1.49 19.80
N GLY A 255 15.22 -1.35 18.79
CA GLY A 255 15.30 -2.22 17.62
C GLY A 255 14.13 -2.05 16.65
N ARG A 256 13.37 -0.96 16.76
CA ARG A 256 12.14 -0.77 15.97
C ARG A 256 12.16 0.53 15.16
N GLN A 257 11.79 0.42 13.88
CA GLN A 257 11.76 1.58 13.00
C GLN A 257 10.39 2.27 13.08
N GLY A 258 10.13 2.93 14.20
CA GLY A 258 8.94 3.76 14.41
C GLY A 258 9.02 5.14 13.75
N PRO A 259 7.97 5.98 13.87
CA PRO A 259 7.92 7.31 13.24
C PRO A 259 9.10 8.22 13.63
N ALA A 260 9.55 8.16 14.88
CA ALA A 260 10.71 8.92 15.34
C ALA A 260 12.01 8.47 14.64
N THR A 261 12.24 7.16 14.53
CA THR A 261 13.38 6.59 13.79
C THR A 261 13.32 6.98 12.32
N THR A 262 12.15 6.84 11.68
CA THR A 262 11.94 7.23 10.27
C THR A 262 12.17 8.73 10.04
N ALA A 263 11.70 9.60 10.95
CA ALA A 263 11.95 11.03 10.89
C ALA A 263 13.44 11.37 11.03
N ALA A 264 14.15 10.71 11.96
CA ALA A 264 15.59 10.88 12.12
C ALA A 264 16.37 10.40 10.89
N ILE A 265 15.95 9.30 10.25
CA ILE A 265 16.55 8.85 8.98
C ILE A 265 16.32 9.89 7.88
N ARG A 266 15.11 10.44 7.73
CA ARG A 266 14.81 11.48 6.72
C ARG A 266 15.63 12.74 6.94
N ASP A 267 15.75 13.19 8.18
CA ASP A 267 16.58 14.35 8.54
C ASP A 267 18.06 14.08 8.24
N PHE A 268 18.57 12.91 8.65
CA PHE A 268 19.95 12.51 8.35
C PHE A 268 20.21 12.48 6.84
N GLN A 269 19.33 11.86 6.07
CA GLN A 269 19.43 11.81 4.61
C GLN A 269 19.46 13.21 4.00
N SER A 270 18.54 14.08 4.42
CA SER A 270 18.46 15.47 3.95
C SER A 270 19.76 16.23 4.23
N ARG A 271 20.28 16.14 5.46
CA ARG A 271 21.53 16.79 5.88
C ARG A 271 22.78 16.25 5.17
N ASN A 272 22.69 15.07 4.56
CA ASN A 272 23.79 14.42 3.86
C ASN A 272 23.62 14.40 2.34
N GLY A 273 22.66 15.16 1.80
CA GLY A 273 22.43 15.25 0.36
C GLY A 273 21.90 13.94 -0.26
N LEU A 274 21.29 13.07 0.56
CA LEU A 274 20.64 11.84 0.11
C LEU A 274 19.15 12.10 -0.13
N LYS A 275 18.51 11.20 -0.87
CA LYS A 275 17.05 11.17 -0.99
C LYS A 275 16.45 10.91 0.41
N ALA A 276 15.67 11.85 0.91
CA ALA A 276 15.02 11.78 2.22
C ALA A 276 13.76 10.90 2.22
N ASP A 277 13.93 9.61 1.92
CA ASP A 277 12.82 8.64 1.87
C ASP A 277 12.53 7.98 3.23
N GLY A 278 13.38 8.18 4.23
CA GLY A 278 13.25 7.60 5.57
C GLY A 278 13.68 6.14 5.65
N ILE A 279 14.44 5.68 4.65
CA ILE A 279 14.88 4.29 4.54
C ILE A 279 16.40 4.21 4.75
N ALA A 280 16.81 3.44 5.75
CA ALA A 280 18.22 3.12 5.98
C ALA A 280 18.73 2.02 5.03
N GLY A 281 18.64 2.27 3.71
CA GLY A 281 19.21 1.38 2.69
C GLY A 281 20.76 1.45 2.65
N PRO A 282 21.42 0.64 1.80
CA PRO A 282 22.88 0.56 1.75
C PRO A 282 23.60 1.90 1.60
N VAL A 283 23.02 2.84 0.84
CA VAL A 283 23.57 4.20 0.66
C VAL A 283 23.49 5.00 1.96
N THR A 284 22.34 4.97 2.65
CA THR A 284 22.15 5.63 3.94
C THR A 284 23.07 5.03 5.01
N LEU A 285 23.19 3.70 5.06
CA LEU A 285 24.07 3.00 6.01
C LEU A 285 25.56 3.31 5.76
N ALA A 286 25.99 3.36 4.49
CA ALA A 286 27.34 3.76 4.14
C ALA A 286 27.63 5.21 4.55
N ALA A 287 26.66 6.12 4.37
CA ALA A 287 26.79 7.50 4.80
C ALA A 287 26.84 7.63 6.34
N LEU A 288 26.03 6.86 7.08
CA LEU A 288 26.07 6.80 8.54
C LEU A 288 27.45 6.35 9.02
N ALA A 289 27.94 5.23 8.48
CA ALA A 289 29.27 4.70 8.81
C ALA A 289 30.38 5.73 8.53
N ALA A 290 30.30 6.46 7.41
CA ALA A 290 31.26 7.50 7.07
C ALA A 290 31.24 8.69 8.05
N ARG A 291 30.09 9.02 8.64
CA ARG A 291 29.98 10.09 9.65
C ARG A 291 30.41 9.67 11.05
N LEU A 292 30.31 8.38 11.35
CA LEU A 292 30.75 7.80 12.62
C LEU A 292 32.24 7.46 12.62
N ALA A 293 32.86 7.34 11.44
CA ALA A 293 34.29 7.11 11.34
C ALA A 293 35.08 8.29 11.94
N PRO A 294 36.13 8.02 12.76
CA PRO A 294 36.98 9.08 13.28
C PRO A 294 37.66 9.82 12.12
N ALA A 295 37.80 11.14 12.26
CA ALA A 295 38.49 11.96 11.28
C ALA A 295 39.90 11.39 11.05
N LYS A 296 40.22 11.00 9.80
CA LYS A 296 41.59 10.62 9.45
C LYS A 296 42.47 11.86 9.66
N SER A 297 43.39 11.79 10.63
CA SER A 297 44.39 12.83 10.84
C SER A 297 45.14 13.10 9.53
N PRO A 298 45.44 14.37 9.19
CA PRO A 298 46.22 14.67 8.01
C PRO A 298 47.59 14.01 8.16
N LYS A 299 48.03 13.31 7.11
CA LYS A 299 49.38 12.74 7.05
C LYS A 299 50.37 13.90 7.10
N ALA A 300 51.13 14.03 8.19
CA ALA A 300 52.22 14.99 8.28
C ALA A 300 53.20 14.73 7.13
N ALA A 301 53.57 15.81 6.44
CA ALA A 301 54.46 15.82 5.28
C ALA A 301 55.89 15.41 5.66
#